data_AF-M4B4H5-F1
#
_entry.id   AF-M4B4H5-F1
#
_cell.length_a   1.000
_cell.length_b   1.000
_cell.length_c   1.000
_cell.angle_alpha   90.00
_cell.angle_beta   90.00
_cell.angle_gamma   90.00
#
_symmetry.space_group_name_H-M   'P 1'
#
loop_
_entity.id
_entity.type
_entity.pdbx_description
1 polymer ?
#
loop_
_entity_poly.entity_id
_entity_poly.type
_entity_poly.pdbx_seq_one_letter_code
_entity_poly.pdbx_strand_id
1 'polypeptide(L)'
;MDLFKSFAKKDTRTKALSARELGERYLQSQEFADLSDLHSFLDAFYMSRIGIRMLMSQHIALHEEEKGWVGCICESTSPAEIALAAIDTARHMCLRQYGDAPEVELHGHTDFSMPFVPSHLHHMLFEVIKNSMRAVVEFHGVDNNMPPIKIVIADGEDNEDVSIKISDEGGGIPRSSVSRIWSYLYTTADSEAFERLEAPNDFGGDSPLAGLGYGLPISRLFARYFGGDLQATHLSRFRDET
;
A
#
# COMPACT_ATOMS: atom_id res chain seq x y z
N MET A 1 1.10 11.58 -24.55
CA MET A 1 0.81 12.98 -24.92
C MET A 1 -0.66 13.24 -25.25
N ASP A 2 -1.45 12.25 -25.67
CA ASP A 2 -2.85 12.49 -26.04
C ASP A 2 -3.86 12.44 -24.87
N LEU A 3 -3.47 11.89 -23.71
CA LEU A 3 -4.26 11.95 -22.47
C LEU A 3 -4.46 13.41 -22.00
N PHE A 4 -3.37 14.20 -21.97
CA PHE A 4 -3.38 15.63 -21.62
C PHE A 4 -4.18 16.50 -22.60
N LYS A 5 -4.23 16.14 -23.88
CA LYS A 5 -5.02 16.87 -24.89
C LYS A 5 -6.52 16.63 -24.72
N SER A 6 -6.93 15.48 -24.19
CA SER A 6 -8.32 15.17 -23.85
C SER A 6 -8.81 16.02 -22.67
N PHE A 7 -7.97 16.21 -21.65
CA PHE A 7 -8.27 17.05 -20.48
C PHE A 7 -8.43 18.54 -20.83
N ALA A 8 -7.66 19.05 -21.78
CA ALA A 8 -7.76 20.45 -22.24
C ALA A 8 -9.05 20.75 -23.03
N LYS A 9 -9.75 19.72 -23.54
CA LYS A 9 -10.89 19.91 -24.46
C LYS A 9 -12.24 20.07 -23.76
N LYS A 10 -12.35 19.70 -22.48
CA LYS A 10 -13.61 19.73 -21.70
C LYS A 10 -13.86 21.05 -20.96
N ASP A 11 -12.83 21.85 -20.67
CA ASP A 11 -12.98 23.08 -19.89
C ASP A 11 -12.63 24.32 -20.73
N THR A 12 -13.64 24.86 -21.42
CA THR A 12 -13.51 26.08 -22.24
C THR A 12 -13.90 27.35 -21.49
N ARG A 13 -14.13 27.30 -20.17
CA ARG A 13 -14.62 28.47 -19.39
C ARG A 13 -13.77 28.89 -18.19
N THR A 14 -12.70 28.20 -17.88
CA THR A 14 -11.84 28.60 -16.75
C THR A 14 -10.53 29.21 -17.26
N LYS A 15 -10.10 30.33 -16.66
CA LYS A 15 -8.77 30.94 -16.87
C LYS A 15 -7.70 29.85 -16.95
N ALA A 16 -6.71 30.02 -17.83
CA ALA A 16 -5.63 29.06 -18.08
C ALA A 16 -4.93 28.64 -16.78
N LEU A 17 -5.45 27.59 -16.15
CA LEU A 17 -4.80 26.87 -15.07
C LEU A 17 -3.62 26.16 -15.70
N SER A 18 -2.44 26.29 -15.10
CA SER A 18 -1.27 25.52 -15.46
C SER A 18 -1.59 24.03 -15.34
N ALA A 19 -0.87 23.18 -16.09
CA ALA A 19 -1.05 21.72 -15.97
C ALA A 19 -0.86 21.21 -14.53
N ARG A 20 -0.07 21.93 -13.72
CA ARG A 20 0.12 21.70 -12.29
C ARG A 20 -1.14 22.01 -11.48
N GLU A 21 -1.70 23.21 -11.62
CA GLU A 21 -2.95 23.59 -10.94
C GLU A 21 -4.14 22.73 -11.39
N LEU A 22 -4.17 22.31 -12.66
CA LEU A 22 -5.15 21.36 -13.15
C LEU A 22 -4.93 19.99 -12.49
N GLY A 23 -3.68 19.51 -12.42
CA GLY A 23 -3.31 18.27 -11.75
C GLY A 23 -3.70 18.26 -10.27
N GLU A 24 -3.32 19.29 -9.51
CA GLU A 24 -3.68 19.47 -8.10
C GLU A 24 -5.20 19.51 -7.90
N ARG A 25 -5.92 20.23 -8.77
CA ARG A 25 -7.38 20.33 -8.70
C ARG A 25 -8.08 19.02 -9.03
N TYR A 26 -7.55 18.20 -9.94
CA TYR A 26 -8.06 16.85 -10.22
C TYR A 26 -7.70 15.85 -9.12
N LEU A 27 -6.51 15.96 -8.54
CA LEU A 27 -6.08 15.12 -7.40
C LEU A 27 -6.95 15.37 -6.16
N GLN A 28 -7.40 16.61 -5.96
CA GLN A 28 -8.27 17.01 -4.85
C GLN A 28 -9.77 16.85 -5.17
N SER A 29 -10.17 16.75 -6.46
CA SER A 29 -11.57 16.61 -6.83
C SER A 29 -12.04 15.16 -6.78
N GLN A 30 -13.32 14.95 -6.45
CA GLN A 30 -13.96 13.64 -6.52
C GLN A 30 -13.93 13.02 -7.93
N GLU A 31 -13.63 13.81 -8.97
CA GLU A 31 -13.69 13.40 -10.36
C GLU A 31 -12.60 12.41 -10.76
N PHE A 32 -11.43 12.38 -10.09
CA PHE A 32 -10.35 11.46 -10.45
C PHE A 32 -10.65 10.00 -10.06
N ALA A 33 -11.31 9.79 -8.92
CA ALA A 33 -11.77 8.46 -8.50
C ALA A 33 -12.77 7.86 -9.52
N ASP A 34 -13.53 8.72 -10.20
CA ASP A 34 -14.53 8.33 -11.20
C ASP A 34 -13.95 8.04 -12.60
N LEU A 35 -12.65 8.28 -12.81
CA LEU A 35 -11.94 7.98 -14.08
C LEU A 35 -11.64 6.47 -14.23
N SER A 36 -12.69 5.66 -14.30
CA SER A 36 -12.59 4.20 -14.43
C SER A 36 -11.66 3.72 -15.56
N ASP A 37 -11.66 4.39 -16.72
CA ASP A 37 -10.77 4.08 -17.84
C ASP A 37 -9.29 4.27 -17.48
N LEU A 38 -8.98 5.31 -16.69
CA LEU A 38 -7.61 5.59 -16.25
C LEU A 38 -7.15 4.55 -15.23
N HIS A 39 -7.99 4.21 -14.25
CA HIS A 39 -7.68 3.18 -13.26
C HIS A 39 -7.49 1.81 -13.93
N SER A 40 -8.33 1.46 -14.91
CA SER A 40 -8.18 0.22 -15.70
C SER A 40 -6.87 0.20 -16.49
N PHE A 41 -6.50 1.33 -17.10
CA PHE A 41 -5.21 1.46 -17.78
C PHE A 41 -4.03 1.31 -16.81
N LEU A 42 -4.09 1.97 -15.64
CA LEU A 42 -3.04 1.90 -14.62
C LEU A 42 -2.91 0.48 -14.05
N ASP A 43 -4.02 -0.22 -13.83
CA ASP A 43 -4.01 -1.63 -13.43
C ASP A 43 -3.30 -2.49 -14.48
N ALA A 44 -3.67 -2.37 -15.75
CA ALA A 44 -3.04 -3.12 -16.83
C ALA A 44 -1.54 -2.79 -16.95
N PHE A 45 -1.18 -1.51 -16.80
CA PHE A 45 0.20 -1.04 -16.85
C PHE A 45 1.04 -1.60 -15.69
N TYR A 46 0.56 -1.46 -14.45
CA TYR A 46 1.28 -1.94 -13.27
C TYR A 46 1.32 -3.46 -13.21
N MET A 47 0.25 -4.16 -13.59
CA MET A 47 0.25 -5.62 -13.72
C MET A 47 1.31 -6.09 -14.74
N SER A 48 1.37 -5.44 -15.90
CA SER A 48 2.41 -5.72 -16.91
C SER A 48 3.82 -5.45 -16.35
N ARG A 49 4.00 -4.36 -15.61
CA ARG A 49 5.28 -4.00 -14.98
C ARG A 49 5.71 -5.02 -13.92
N ILE A 50 4.78 -5.49 -13.09
CA ILE A 50 5.02 -6.55 -12.11
C ILE A 50 5.45 -7.83 -12.84
N GLY A 51 4.72 -8.22 -13.89
CA GLY A 51 5.05 -9.41 -14.68
C GLY A 51 6.41 -9.35 -15.37
N ILE A 52 6.75 -8.21 -16.00
CA ILE A 52 8.06 -8.01 -16.62
C ILE A 52 9.18 -8.12 -15.58
N ARG A 53 9.01 -7.47 -14.42
CA ARG A 53 10.00 -7.54 -13.33
C ARG A 53 10.13 -8.95 -12.78
N MET A 54 9.03 -9.68 -12.61
CA MET A 54 9.06 -11.07 -12.17
C MET A 54 9.90 -11.93 -13.14
N LEU A 55 9.64 -11.84 -14.44
CA LEU A 55 10.38 -12.61 -15.45
C LEU A 55 11.86 -12.22 -15.50
N MET A 56 12.17 -10.93 -15.41
CA MET A 56 13.55 -10.44 -15.36
C MET A 56 14.27 -10.91 -14.11
N SER A 57 13.66 -10.76 -12.93
CA SER A 57 14.20 -11.21 -11.65
C SER A 57 14.43 -12.71 -11.65
N GLN A 58 13.50 -13.49 -12.20
CA GLN A 58 13.67 -14.92 -12.35
C GLN A 58 14.86 -15.25 -13.24
N HIS A 59 14.96 -14.63 -14.43
CA HIS A 59 16.06 -14.89 -15.36
C HIS A 59 17.43 -14.55 -14.76
N ILE A 60 17.53 -13.40 -14.08
CA ILE A 60 18.77 -12.97 -13.43
C ILE A 60 19.13 -13.91 -12.28
N ALA A 61 18.19 -14.19 -11.38
CA ALA A 61 18.45 -15.01 -10.20
C ALA A 61 18.77 -16.48 -10.54
N LEU A 62 18.28 -17.00 -11.66
CA LEU A 62 18.66 -18.34 -12.14
C LEU A 62 20.15 -18.48 -12.50
N HIS A 63 20.88 -17.38 -12.64
CA HIS A 63 22.34 -17.42 -12.82
C HIS A 63 23.11 -17.59 -11.51
N GLU A 64 22.46 -17.40 -10.36
CA GLU A 64 23.04 -17.58 -9.03
C GLU A 64 22.33 -18.75 -8.35
N GLU A 65 22.98 -19.92 -8.30
CA GLU A 65 22.41 -21.08 -7.61
C GLU A 65 22.44 -20.87 -6.09
N GLU A 66 21.30 -20.51 -5.52
CA GLU A 66 21.08 -20.40 -4.08
C GLU A 66 20.22 -21.58 -3.58
N LYS A 67 20.69 -22.26 -2.53
CA LYS A 67 19.96 -23.39 -1.96
C LYS A 67 18.65 -22.92 -1.32
N GLY A 68 17.54 -23.57 -1.64
CA GLY A 68 16.21 -23.20 -1.14
C GLY A 68 15.52 -22.12 -2.00
N TRP A 69 16.09 -21.79 -3.15
CA TRP A 69 15.53 -20.84 -4.09
C TRP A 69 15.45 -21.41 -5.51
N VAL A 70 14.39 -21.03 -6.22
CA VAL A 70 14.23 -21.26 -7.66
C VAL A 70 14.09 -19.90 -8.33
N GLY A 71 15.22 -19.35 -8.78
CA GLY A 71 15.29 -17.95 -9.22
C GLY A 71 14.94 -17.01 -8.08
N CYS A 72 13.93 -16.16 -8.24
CA CYS A 72 13.50 -15.22 -7.19
C CYS A 72 12.41 -15.77 -6.25
N ILE A 73 12.05 -17.05 -6.39
CA ILE A 73 11.08 -17.73 -5.53
C ILE A 73 11.85 -18.45 -4.43
N CYS A 74 11.56 -18.13 -3.17
CA CYS A 74 12.06 -18.87 -2.01
C CYS A 74 11.09 -20.01 -1.70
N GLU A 75 11.60 -21.23 -1.59
CA GLU A 75 10.80 -22.44 -1.35
C GLU A 75 10.17 -22.48 0.06
N SER A 76 10.70 -21.69 0.99
CA SER A 76 10.30 -21.68 2.40
C SER A 76 10.18 -20.26 2.96
N THR A 77 9.41 -19.41 2.26
CA THR A 77 9.14 -18.04 2.72
C THR A 77 8.30 -18.07 3.99
N SER A 78 8.80 -17.55 5.12
CA SER A 78 8.02 -17.35 6.34
C SER A 78 7.25 -16.03 6.30
N PRO A 79 5.91 -16.01 6.28
CA PRO A 79 5.15 -14.76 6.32
C PRO A 79 5.38 -13.97 7.62
N ALA A 80 5.68 -14.66 8.72
CA ALA A 80 5.99 -14.05 10.01
C ALA A 80 7.29 -13.23 9.94
N GLU A 81 8.36 -13.80 9.40
CA GLU A 81 9.63 -13.09 9.24
C GLU A 81 9.50 -11.89 8.29
N ILE A 82 8.77 -12.05 7.19
CA ILE A 82 8.53 -10.97 6.24
C ILE A 82 7.66 -9.85 6.87
N ALA A 83 6.67 -10.22 7.69
CA ALA A 83 5.88 -9.26 8.45
C ALA A 83 6.75 -8.48 9.44
N LEU A 84 7.65 -9.15 10.18
CA LEU A 84 8.56 -8.49 11.12
C LEU A 84 9.49 -7.49 10.42
N ALA A 85 10.05 -7.84 9.26
CA ALA A 85 10.86 -6.93 8.47
C ALA A 85 10.06 -5.71 7.97
N ALA A 86 8.82 -5.93 7.54
CA ALA A 86 7.91 -4.87 7.11
C ALA A 86 7.49 -3.96 8.29
N ILE A 87 7.24 -4.53 9.48
CA ILE A 87 6.96 -3.81 10.72
C ILE A 87 8.14 -2.90 11.07
N ASP A 88 9.36 -3.43 11.05
CA ASP A 88 10.55 -2.68 11.40
C ASP A 88 10.73 -1.48 10.47
N THR A 89 10.63 -1.70 9.15
CA THR A 89 10.74 -0.64 8.14
C THR A 89 9.64 0.42 8.31
N ALA A 90 8.38 0.01 8.50
CA ALA A 90 7.26 0.92 8.68
C ALA A 90 7.37 1.71 9.99
N ARG A 91 7.81 1.07 11.09
CA ARG A 91 8.03 1.71 12.39
C ARG A 91 9.10 2.78 12.30
N HIS A 92 10.24 2.50 11.64
CA HIS A 92 11.28 3.50 11.43
C HIS A 92 10.75 4.74 10.69
N MET A 93 9.95 4.55 9.65
CA MET A 93 9.34 5.67 8.93
C MET A 93 8.31 6.42 9.77
N CYS A 94 7.55 5.70 10.60
CA CYS A 94 6.51 6.28 11.45
C CYS A 94 7.13 7.13 12.57
N LEU A 95 8.13 6.60 13.27
CA LEU A 95 8.93 7.32 14.26
C LEU A 95 9.60 8.55 13.66
N ARG A 96 10.16 8.46 12.45
CA ARG A 96 10.78 9.61 11.77
C ARG A 96 9.76 10.73 11.51
N GLN A 97 8.54 10.38 11.13
CA GLN A 97 7.51 11.34 10.73
C GLN A 97 6.76 11.95 11.92
N TYR A 98 6.41 11.13 12.92
CA TYR A 98 5.52 11.53 14.01
C TYR A 98 6.21 11.57 15.38
N GLY A 99 7.43 11.05 15.50
CA GLY A 99 8.16 10.93 16.77
C GLY A 99 7.76 9.71 17.60
N ASP A 100 6.69 9.01 17.22
CA ASP A 100 6.11 7.87 17.92
C ASP A 100 5.50 6.87 16.93
N ALA A 101 5.29 5.62 17.33
CA ALA A 101 4.73 4.56 16.50
C ALA A 101 3.99 3.52 17.35
N PRO A 102 2.86 2.97 16.89
CA PRO A 102 2.14 1.97 17.63
C PRO A 102 2.91 0.64 17.66
N GLU A 103 2.71 -0.11 18.73
CA GLU A 103 3.18 -1.50 18.78
C GLU A 103 2.45 -2.37 17.77
N VAL A 104 3.11 -3.44 17.33
CA VAL A 104 2.53 -4.43 16.42
C VAL A 104 2.67 -5.81 17.01
N GLU A 105 1.55 -6.50 17.17
CA GLU A 105 1.49 -7.86 17.68
C GLU A 105 1.24 -8.84 16.54
N LEU A 106 2.05 -9.90 16.50
CA LEU A 106 1.91 -10.99 15.54
C LEU A 106 1.27 -12.20 16.21
N HIS A 107 0.21 -12.72 15.60
CA HIS A 107 -0.62 -13.82 16.12
C HIS A 107 -0.86 -14.88 15.03
N GLY A 108 -1.33 -16.06 15.44
CA GLY A 108 -1.69 -17.16 14.53
C GLY A 108 -0.53 -18.11 14.26
N HIS A 109 -0.47 -18.66 13.04
CA HIS A 109 0.52 -19.68 12.66
C HIS A 109 1.83 -19.02 12.22
N THR A 110 2.66 -18.63 13.19
CA THR A 110 3.91 -17.90 12.94
C THR A 110 5.09 -18.79 12.52
N ASP A 111 4.96 -20.10 12.69
CA ASP A 111 5.91 -21.14 12.26
C ASP A 111 5.65 -21.65 10.83
N PHE A 112 4.60 -21.15 10.18
CA PHE A 112 4.23 -21.48 8.81
C PHE A 112 5.23 -20.93 7.77
N SER A 113 5.45 -21.69 6.69
CA SER A 113 6.23 -21.27 5.53
C SER A 113 5.63 -21.78 4.23
N MET A 114 5.84 -21.04 3.14
CA MET A 114 5.35 -21.40 1.80
C MET A 114 6.32 -21.01 0.69
N PRO A 115 6.29 -21.68 -0.47
CA PRO A 115 6.95 -21.19 -1.67
C PRO A 115 6.33 -19.85 -2.10
N PHE A 116 7.11 -18.77 -2.10
CA PHE A 116 6.63 -17.46 -2.52
C PHE A 116 7.79 -16.55 -2.95
N VAL A 117 7.46 -15.35 -3.46
CA VAL A 117 8.44 -14.30 -3.75
C VAL A 117 8.51 -13.35 -2.55
N PRO A 118 9.55 -13.41 -1.70
CA PRO A 118 9.58 -12.66 -0.43
C PRO A 118 9.41 -11.15 -0.60
N SER A 119 10.00 -10.58 -1.66
CA SER A 119 9.91 -9.14 -1.95
C SER A 119 8.49 -8.69 -2.30
N HIS A 120 7.69 -9.53 -2.95
CA HIS A 120 6.28 -9.22 -3.24
C HIS A 120 5.44 -9.22 -1.97
N LEU A 121 5.65 -10.22 -1.10
CA LEU A 121 4.96 -10.30 0.18
C LEU A 121 5.35 -9.10 1.08
N HIS A 122 6.64 -8.79 1.16
CA HIS A 122 7.14 -7.65 1.90
C HIS A 122 6.49 -6.35 1.43
N HIS A 123 6.40 -6.11 0.11
CA HIS A 123 5.78 -4.91 -0.44
C HIS A 123 4.32 -4.75 0.02
N MET A 124 3.52 -5.82 -0.08
CA MET A 124 2.12 -5.80 0.32
C MET A 124 1.98 -5.53 1.83
N LEU A 125 2.73 -6.27 2.66
CA LEU A 125 2.67 -6.11 4.11
C LEU A 125 3.14 -4.71 4.53
N PHE A 126 4.25 -4.24 3.99
CA PHE A 126 4.79 -2.93 4.28
C PHE A 126 3.79 -1.80 3.96
N GLU A 127 3.17 -1.81 2.78
CA GLU A 127 2.22 -0.75 2.41
C GLU A 127 0.97 -0.74 3.31
N VAL A 128 0.45 -1.92 3.68
CA VAL A 128 -0.72 -2.02 4.56
C VAL A 128 -0.35 -1.65 6.01
N ILE A 129 0.75 -2.16 6.56
CA ILE A 129 1.22 -1.86 7.92
C ILE A 129 1.52 -0.37 8.07
N LYS A 130 2.20 0.23 7.09
CA LYS A 130 2.49 1.67 7.04
C LYS A 130 1.20 2.50 7.10
N ASN A 131 0.18 2.09 6.35
CA ASN A 131 -1.13 2.74 6.36
C ASN A 131 -1.83 2.60 7.73
N SER A 132 -1.81 1.42 8.34
CA SER A 132 -2.37 1.19 9.67
C SER A 132 -1.64 1.98 10.77
N MET A 133 -0.30 2.02 10.74
CA MET A 133 0.49 2.84 11.68
C MET A 133 0.13 4.31 11.58
N ARG A 134 0.06 4.84 10.35
CA ARG A 134 -0.37 6.22 10.10
C ARG A 134 -1.75 6.48 10.70
N ALA A 135 -2.73 5.62 10.41
CA ALA A 135 -4.10 5.79 10.88
C ALA A 135 -4.20 5.80 12.41
N VAL A 136 -3.48 4.91 13.09
CA VAL A 136 -3.46 4.85 14.57
C VAL A 136 -2.85 6.12 15.16
N VAL A 137 -1.69 6.56 14.66
CA VAL A 137 -1.02 7.77 15.17
C VAL A 137 -1.84 9.03 14.92
N GLU A 138 -2.40 9.18 13.72
CA GLU A 138 -3.24 10.34 13.39
C GLU A 138 -4.54 10.38 14.20
N PHE A 139 -5.10 9.21 14.53
CA PHE A 139 -6.37 9.12 15.27
C PHE A 139 -6.22 9.27 16.78
N HIS A 140 -5.21 8.63 17.38
CA HIS A 140 -5.00 8.65 18.83
C HIS A 140 -4.07 9.79 19.28
N GLY A 141 -3.21 10.28 18.40
CA GLY A 141 -2.21 11.30 18.70
C GLY A 141 -0.91 10.73 19.28
N VAL A 142 0.17 11.49 19.11
CA VAL A 142 1.53 11.20 19.61
C VAL A 142 1.53 11.24 21.14
N ASP A 143 2.34 10.39 21.79
CA ASP A 143 2.49 10.28 23.26
C ASP A 143 1.22 9.83 24.01
N ASN A 144 0.14 9.51 23.29
CA ASN A 144 -1.06 8.91 23.87
C ASN A 144 -0.97 7.37 23.85
N ASN A 145 -1.83 6.71 24.62
CA ASN A 145 -1.88 5.25 24.62
C ASN A 145 -2.46 4.73 23.30
N MET A 146 -1.59 4.40 22.36
CA MET A 146 -1.96 3.83 21.06
C MET A 146 -2.25 2.34 21.18
N PRO A 147 -3.43 1.85 20.73
CA PRO A 147 -3.71 0.42 20.69
C PRO A 147 -2.78 -0.28 19.69
N PRO A 148 -2.33 -1.52 19.99
CA PRO A 148 -1.45 -2.25 19.10
C PRO A 148 -2.17 -2.67 17.81
N ILE A 149 -1.44 -2.60 16.70
CA ILE A 149 -1.87 -3.19 15.42
C ILE A 149 -1.70 -4.71 15.53
N LYS A 150 -2.71 -5.46 15.12
CA LYS A 150 -2.69 -6.92 15.18
C LYS A 150 -2.55 -7.51 13.79
N ILE A 151 -1.52 -8.33 13.60
CA ILE A 151 -1.33 -9.14 12.39
C ILE A 151 -1.64 -10.58 12.75
N VAL A 152 -2.57 -11.21 12.04
CA VAL A 152 -2.94 -12.62 12.23
C VAL A 152 -2.61 -13.38 10.95
N ILE A 153 -1.74 -14.38 11.06
CA ILE A 153 -1.41 -15.31 9.97
C ILE A 153 -2.22 -16.59 10.15
N ALA A 154 -2.92 -17.00 9.11
CA ALA A 154 -3.65 -18.26 9.05
C ALA A 154 -3.46 -18.90 7.68
N ASP A 155 -3.31 -20.21 7.66
CA ASP A 155 -3.32 -21.08 6.48
C ASP A 155 -4.52 -22.03 6.55
N GLY A 156 -5.07 -22.37 5.38
CA GLY A 156 -6.11 -23.38 5.23
C GLY A 156 -5.54 -24.79 5.38
N GLU A 157 -6.43 -25.79 5.44
CA GLU A 157 -6.00 -27.20 5.35
C GLU A 157 -5.15 -27.40 4.09
N ASP A 158 -4.08 -28.19 4.20
CA ASP A 158 -3.12 -28.47 3.12
C ASP A 158 -2.50 -27.24 2.43
N ASN A 159 -2.47 -26.09 3.11
CA ASN A 159 -1.92 -24.81 2.60
C ASN A 159 -2.63 -24.32 1.32
N GLU A 160 -3.91 -24.68 1.12
CA GLU A 160 -4.67 -24.29 -0.08
C GLU A 160 -4.84 -22.77 -0.19
N ASP A 161 -5.02 -22.09 0.95
CA ASP A 161 -5.15 -20.65 1.06
C ASP A 161 -4.32 -20.11 2.22
N VAL A 162 -3.63 -18.98 2.02
CA VAL A 162 -2.94 -18.24 3.09
C VAL A 162 -3.59 -16.88 3.26
N SER A 163 -4.02 -16.60 4.48
CA SER A 163 -4.68 -15.36 4.88
C SER A 163 -3.85 -14.61 5.91
N ILE A 164 -3.49 -13.36 5.59
CA ILE A 164 -2.83 -12.46 6.53
C ILE A 164 -3.78 -11.29 6.80
N LYS A 165 -4.25 -11.19 8.04
CA LYS A 165 -5.19 -10.15 8.46
C LYS A 165 -4.45 -9.10 9.29
N ILE A 166 -4.45 -7.87 8.83
CA ILE A 166 -3.94 -6.71 9.58
C ILE A 166 -5.14 -5.95 10.13
N SER A 167 -5.15 -5.65 11.42
CA SER A 167 -6.24 -4.96 12.12
C SER A 167 -5.69 -3.84 12.97
N ASP A 168 -6.27 -2.65 12.82
CA ASP A 168 -5.91 -1.46 13.56
C ASP A 168 -7.15 -0.78 14.16
N GLU A 169 -6.94 0.14 15.09
CA GLU A 169 -7.98 0.97 15.67
C GLU A 169 -7.76 2.46 15.32
N GLY A 170 -7.34 2.74 14.08
CA GLY A 170 -7.04 4.09 13.58
C GLY A 170 -8.26 4.89 13.12
N GLY A 171 -9.42 4.73 13.76
CA GLY A 171 -10.66 5.45 13.43
C GLY A 171 -11.44 4.94 12.21
N GLY A 172 -10.85 4.06 11.39
CA GLY A 172 -11.49 3.38 10.28
C GLY A 172 -11.72 4.26 9.04
N ILE A 173 -12.22 3.63 7.97
CA ILE A 173 -12.46 4.29 6.67
C ILE A 173 -13.93 4.71 6.59
N PRO A 174 -14.26 5.99 6.33
CA PRO A 174 -15.63 6.42 6.10
C PRO A 174 -16.27 5.62 4.95
N ARG A 175 -17.53 5.20 5.10
CA ARG A 175 -18.22 4.36 4.09
C ARG A 175 -18.23 4.97 2.68
N SER A 176 -18.30 6.29 2.58
CA SER A 176 -18.22 7.03 1.30
C SER A 176 -16.86 6.96 0.63
N SER A 177 -15.81 6.56 1.36
CA SER A 177 -14.43 6.49 0.88
C SER A 177 -13.94 5.07 0.62
N VAL A 178 -14.68 4.03 1.00
CA VAL A 178 -14.22 2.63 0.90
C VAL A 178 -13.91 2.21 -0.53
N SER A 179 -14.70 2.63 -1.52
CA SER A 179 -14.38 2.36 -2.93
C SER A 179 -13.16 3.13 -3.43
N ARG A 180 -12.90 4.31 -2.84
CA ARG A 180 -11.87 5.26 -3.28
C ARG A 180 -10.46 4.90 -2.81
N ILE A 181 -10.32 4.11 -1.76
CA ILE A 181 -8.99 3.66 -1.29
C ILE A 181 -8.24 2.82 -2.33
N TRP A 182 -8.96 2.28 -3.32
CA TRP A 182 -8.42 1.52 -4.44
C TRP A 182 -8.16 2.40 -5.67
N SER A 183 -8.56 3.66 -5.66
CA SER A 183 -8.28 4.59 -6.75
C SER A 183 -6.83 5.05 -6.67
N TYR A 184 -6.12 5.02 -7.79
CA TYR A 184 -4.80 5.63 -7.88
C TYR A 184 -4.88 7.11 -7.55
N LEU A 185 -3.80 7.65 -6.97
CA LEU A 185 -3.68 9.05 -6.58
C LEU A 185 -4.64 9.54 -5.49
N TYR A 186 -5.55 8.68 -5.02
CA TYR A 186 -6.34 8.99 -3.85
C TYR A 186 -5.47 8.86 -2.59
N THR A 187 -5.33 9.95 -1.86
CA THR A 187 -4.62 9.97 -0.58
C THR A 187 -5.32 10.91 0.40
N THR A 188 -5.28 10.55 1.67
CA THR A 188 -5.69 11.41 2.79
C THR A 188 -4.49 12.15 3.39
N ALA A 189 -3.32 12.07 2.76
CA ALA A 189 -2.13 12.82 3.14
C ALA A 189 -2.33 14.32 2.90
N ASP A 190 -1.73 15.14 3.75
CA ASP A 190 -1.72 16.60 3.55
C ASP A 190 -0.91 16.98 2.29
N SER A 191 -1.25 18.13 1.70
CA SER A 191 -0.62 18.66 0.49
C SER A 191 0.88 18.93 0.68
N GLU A 192 1.34 19.17 1.92
CA GLU A 192 2.76 19.29 2.27
C GLU A 192 3.55 17.98 2.05
N ALA A 193 2.89 16.82 2.05
CA ALA A 193 3.54 15.56 1.72
C ALA A 193 3.88 15.46 0.22
N PHE A 194 3.09 16.11 -0.65
CA PHE A 194 3.37 16.22 -2.08
C PHE A 194 4.57 17.14 -2.36
N GLU A 195 4.68 18.27 -1.64
CA GLU A 195 5.81 19.19 -1.82
C GLU A 195 7.15 18.56 -1.43
N ARG A 196 7.16 17.75 -0.37
CA ARG A 196 8.36 16.98 0.05
C ARG A 196 8.81 15.95 -0.98
N LEU A 197 7.90 15.42 -1.79
CA LEU A 197 8.20 14.46 -2.87
C LEU A 197 8.71 15.14 -4.15
N GLU A 198 8.43 16.43 -4.35
CA GLU A 198 8.97 17.21 -5.47
C GLU A 198 10.37 17.80 -5.19
N ALA A 199 10.85 17.72 -3.95
CA ALA A 199 12.19 18.17 -3.59
C ALA A 199 13.24 17.35 -4.38
N PRO A 200 14.28 17.97 -5.01
CA PRO A 200 15.18 17.29 -5.96
C PRO A 200 16.12 16.24 -5.36
N ASN A 201 15.89 15.77 -4.14
CA ASN A 201 16.80 14.89 -3.45
C ASN A 201 16.47 13.43 -3.74
N ASP A 202 17.43 12.84 -4.45
CA ASP A 202 17.82 11.43 -4.62
C ASP A 202 16.79 10.33 -4.35
N PHE A 203 16.81 9.32 -5.23
CA PHE A 203 16.04 8.07 -5.15
C PHE A 203 16.34 7.19 -3.90
N GLY A 204 16.87 7.77 -2.81
CA GLY A 204 17.27 7.11 -1.57
C GLY A 204 16.65 7.76 -0.33
N GLY A 205 15.73 7.04 0.32
CA GLY A 205 15.53 7.11 1.77
C GLY A 205 14.47 8.07 2.34
N ASP A 206 14.13 9.19 1.68
CA ASP A 206 13.31 10.25 2.29
C ASP A 206 11.83 10.26 1.87
N SER A 207 11.31 9.11 1.45
CA SER A 207 9.88 9.00 1.12
C SER A 207 9.02 9.18 2.40
N PRO A 208 8.02 10.09 2.38
CA PRO A 208 7.11 10.28 3.51
C PRO A 208 6.28 9.01 3.81
N LEU A 209 5.81 8.87 5.05
CA LEU A 209 4.98 7.73 5.48
C LEU A 209 3.70 7.63 4.63
N ALA A 210 3.11 8.78 4.29
CA ALA A 210 1.98 8.88 3.39
C ALA A 210 2.48 9.09 1.95
N GLY A 211 2.17 8.15 1.06
CA GLY A 211 2.58 8.22 -0.34
C GLY A 211 1.58 8.96 -1.24
N LEU A 212 1.88 8.94 -2.54
CA LEU A 212 1.05 9.53 -3.61
C LEU A 212 -0.26 8.76 -3.89
N GLY A 213 -0.77 7.93 -2.98
CA GLY A 213 -2.01 7.17 -3.21
C GLY A 213 -1.88 6.00 -4.19
N TYR A 214 -0.71 5.35 -4.27
CA TYR A 214 -0.49 4.15 -5.10
C TYR A 214 -0.38 2.84 -4.30
N GLY A 215 -0.17 2.92 -2.98
CA GLY A 215 0.21 1.77 -2.15
C GLY A 215 -0.81 0.63 -2.17
N LEU A 216 -2.05 0.92 -1.76
CA LEU A 216 -3.14 -0.07 -1.71
C LEU A 216 -3.50 -0.66 -3.08
N PRO A 217 -3.72 0.14 -4.16
CA PRO A 217 -4.03 -0.45 -5.47
C PRO A 217 -2.90 -1.32 -6.00
N ILE A 218 -1.63 -0.90 -5.88
CA ILE A 218 -0.49 -1.71 -6.33
C ILE A 218 -0.35 -2.98 -5.49
N SER A 219 -0.51 -2.90 -4.17
CA SER A 219 -0.48 -4.08 -3.28
C SER A 219 -1.55 -5.09 -3.66
N ARG A 220 -2.75 -4.63 -4.05
CA ARG A 220 -3.80 -5.50 -4.57
C ARG A 220 -3.43 -6.18 -5.88
N LEU A 221 -2.70 -5.50 -6.77
CA LEU A 221 -2.19 -6.12 -8.00
C LEU A 221 -1.14 -7.20 -7.71
N PHE A 222 -0.26 -6.98 -6.73
CA PHE A 222 0.69 -8.02 -6.29
C PHE A 222 -0.02 -9.28 -5.79
N ALA A 223 -1.09 -9.13 -4.99
CA ALA A 223 -1.91 -10.26 -4.53
C ALA A 223 -2.56 -10.99 -5.72
N ARG A 224 -3.17 -10.23 -6.64
CA ARG A 224 -3.86 -10.78 -7.82
C ARG A 224 -2.95 -11.42 -8.85
N TYR A 225 -1.68 -11.00 -8.93
CA TYR A 225 -0.72 -11.55 -9.87
C TYR A 225 -0.54 -13.07 -9.68
N PHE A 226 -0.63 -13.56 -8.44
CA PHE A 226 -0.59 -14.99 -8.11
C PHE A 226 -1.96 -15.59 -7.76
N GLY A 227 -3.06 -14.93 -8.17
CA GLY A 227 -4.43 -15.46 -8.00
C GLY A 227 -5.11 -15.16 -6.66
N GLY A 228 -4.46 -14.43 -5.76
CA GLY A 228 -5.06 -13.96 -4.51
C GLY A 228 -5.84 -12.63 -4.65
N ASP A 229 -6.18 -12.01 -3.53
CA ASP A 229 -6.73 -10.64 -3.50
C ASP A 229 -6.34 -9.91 -2.21
N LEU A 230 -6.42 -8.58 -2.23
CA LEU A 230 -6.34 -7.75 -1.04
C LEU A 230 -7.70 -7.08 -0.79
N GLN A 231 -8.24 -7.27 0.40
CA GLN A 231 -9.54 -6.73 0.80
C GLN A 231 -9.41 -5.84 2.03
N ALA A 232 -10.22 -4.79 2.08
CA ALA A 232 -10.28 -3.88 3.21
C ALA A 232 -11.71 -3.89 3.78
N THR A 233 -11.82 -4.13 5.09
CA THR A 233 -13.09 -4.08 5.81
C THR A 233 -12.98 -3.03 6.91
N HIS A 234 -13.95 -2.14 7.02
CA HIS A 234 -14.04 -1.23 8.16
C HIS A 234 -15.02 -1.77 9.20
N LEU A 235 -14.74 -1.53 10.48
CA LEU A 235 -15.73 -1.60 11.53
C LEU A 235 -15.94 -0.19 12.09
N SER A 236 -17.15 0.35 11.94
CA SER A 236 -17.57 1.51 12.73
C SER A 236 -17.72 1.07 14.19
N ARG A 237 -17.02 1.70 15.13
CA ARG A 237 -17.30 1.49 16.56
C ARG A 237 -18.80 1.78 16.79
N PHE A 238 -19.54 0.81 17.32
CA PHE A 238 -20.73 1.15 18.08
C PHE A 238 -20.22 2.02 19.22
N ARG A 239 -20.53 3.32 19.18
CA ARG A 239 -20.43 4.14 20.38
C ARG A 239 -21.41 3.49 21.34
N ASP A 240 -20.91 2.86 22.40
CA ASP A 240 -21.70 2.67 23.60
C ASP A 240 -22.07 4.08 24.07
N GLU A 241 -23.28 4.51 23.71
CA GLU A 241 -23.92 5.64 24.35
C GLU A 241 -24.00 5.32 25.85
N THR A 242 -23.22 6.04 26.64
CA THR A 242 -23.44 6.22 28.07
C THR A 242 -23.63 7.69 28.34
#